data_AF-A0A7V8LR70-F1
#
_entry.id   AF-A0A7V8LR70-F1
#
_cell.length_a   1.000
_cell.length_b   1.000
_cell.length_c   1.000
_cell.angle_alpha   90.00
_cell.angle_beta   90.00
_cell.angle_gamma   90.00
#
_symmetry.space_group_name_H-M   'P 1'
#
loop_
_entity.id
_entity.type
_entity.pdbx_description
1 polymer ?
#
loop_
_entity_poly.entity_id
_entity_poly.type
_entity_poly.pdbx_seq_one_letter_code
_entity_poly.pdbx_strand_id
1 'polypeptide(L)'
;MTQPSNQDRLTPIPELAAWYAVQHQREQESIAAKVAAGMLLLWPNLVFDRLTETTESWLHGAMLQVQRGWDESAAAAGEFVQASLWSVEPDGPPIPDLKVEFPARDVATALTVTGPVNVKKQMPAPQADVMAKAQKASSGAAQTRALDGGREMVQAQVLRLGPERKSRRKAVGYARFTDSNPCYFCAMLASRGAFYLSKDSFKASNKRFEGDGTAKVHDHCKCSLRPVFSLADGLDDRAKYFYNMWVDAQNTRKSGETAIQAYRRFYVPPPPYKLGEVLSLDERRNAIEVSRRNRDILLLNRGLREDSPQIVFWERTMALLEQG
;
A
#
# COMPACT_ATOMS: atom_id res chain seq x y z
N MET A 1 -10.56 -35.54 27.72
CA MET A 1 -10.13 -34.29 27.04
C MET A 1 -11.10 -33.20 27.45
N THR A 2 -10.70 -32.36 28.40
CA THR A 2 -11.46 -31.20 28.87
C THR A 2 -11.52 -30.16 27.75
N GLN A 3 -12.71 -29.62 27.47
CA GLN A 3 -12.82 -28.47 26.56
C GLN A 3 -11.97 -27.32 27.12
N PRO A 4 -11.17 -26.62 26.28
CA PRO A 4 -10.42 -25.46 26.75
C PRO A 4 -11.38 -24.45 27.37
N SER A 5 -11.02 -23.93 28.53
CA SER A 5 -11.83 -22.92 29.22
C SER A 5 -11.98 -21.69 28.31
N ASN A 6 -13.07 -20.93 28.46
CA ASN A 6 -13.26 -19.69 27.69
C ASN A 6 -12.13 -18.65 27.96
N GLN A 7 -11.31 -18.87 29.01
CA GLN A 7 -10.15 -18.05 29.36
C GLN A 7 -8.90 -18.35 28.51
N ASP A 8 -8.84 -19.49 27.80
CA ASP A 8 -7.68 -19.89 26.98
C ASP A 8 -7.81 -19.52 25.49
N ARG A 9 -8.88 -18.81 25.15
CA ARG A 9 -9.23 -18.48 23.77
C ARG A 9 -8.67 -17.13 23.36
N LEU A 10 -7.81 -17.13 22.35
CA LEU A 10 -7.36 -15.91 21.71
C LEU A 10 -8.52 -15.22 21.01
N THR A 11 -8.52 -13.89 21.06
CA THR A 11 -9.61 -13.06 20.56
C THR A 11 -9.10 -12.18 19.42
N PRO A 12 -9.65 -12.32 18.21
CA PRO A 12 -9.39 -11.41 17.11
C PRO A 12 -9.80 -9.97 17.45
N ILE A 13 -9.09 -9.01 16.87
CA ILE A 13 -9.43 -7.58 16.89
C ILE A 13 -9.39 -7.08 15.44
N PRO A 14 -10.43 -7.38 14.62
CA PRO A 14 -10.42 -7.07 13.18
C PRO A 14 -10.20 -5.58 12.87
N GLU A 15 -10.60 -4.68 13.77
CA GLU A 15 -10.45 -3.23 13.66
C GLU A 15 -8.98 -2.81 13.59
N LEU A 16 -8.07 -3.61 14.19
CA LEU A 16 -6.63 -3.39 14.05
C LEU A 16 -6.15 -3.52 12.61
N ALA A 17 -6.78 -4.34 11.77
CA ALA A 17 -6.38 -4.45 10.37
C ALA A 17 -6.56 -3.12 9.62
N ALA A 18 -7.65 -2.40 9.88
CA ALA A 18 -7.88 -1.07 9.32
C ALA A 18 -6.91 -0.03 9.91
N TRP A 19 -6.65 -0.09 11.22
CA TRP A 19 -5.67 0.78 11.89
C TRP A 19 -4.25 0.60 11.31
N TYR A 20 -3.80 -0.65 11.14
CA TYR A 20 -2.52 -0.96 10.51
C TYR A 20 -2.46 -0.53 9.04
N ALA A 21 -3.58 -0.60 8.30
CA ALA A 21 -3.61 -0.10 6.92
C ALA A 21 -3.35 1.41 6.86
N VAL A 22 -3.89 2.18 7.81
CA VAL A 22 -3.61 3.62 7.92
C VAL A 22 -2.15 3.88 8.32
N GLN A 23 -1.60 3.13 9.28
CA GLN A 23 -0.19 3.25 9.65
C GLN A 23 0.74 2.99 8.46
N HIS A 24 0.54 1.85 7.78
CA HIS A 24 1.29 1.50 6.59
C HIS A 24 1.17 2.58 5.51
N GLN A 25 -0.02 3.15 5.29
CA GLN A 25 -0.19 4.23 4.32
C GLN A 25 0.63 5.49 4.68
N ARG A 26 0.73 5.84 5.97
CA ARG A 26 1.58 6.95 6.44
C ARG A 26 3.06 6.64 6.22
N GLU A 27 3.48 5.40 6.42
CA GLU A 27 4.84 4.95 6.14
C GLU A 27 5.16 5.04 4.65
N GLN A 28 4.25 4.59 3.77
CA GLN A 28 4.39 4.73 2.31
C GLN A 28 4.48 6.21 1.89
N GLU A 29 3.69 7.11 2.48
CA GLU A 29 3.78 8.55 2.23
C GLU A 29 5.13 9.15 2.67
N SER A 30 5.65 8.72 3.82
CA SER A 30 6.98 9.09 4.34
C SER A 30 8.10 8.59 3.41
N ILE A 31 8.04 7.35 2.96
CA ILE A 31 9.01 6.78 2.00
C ILE A 31 8.98 7.56 0.69
N ALA A 32 7.80 7.86 0.16
CA ALA A 32 7.66 8.68 -1.05
C ALA A 32 8.25 10.08 -0.87
N ALA A 33 8.12 10.69 0.31
CA ALA A 33 8.70 11.99 0.60
C ALA A 33 10.24 11.92 0.65
N LYS A 34 10.81 10.89 1.28
CA LYS A 34 12.26 10.65 1.29
C LYS A 34 12.82 10.41 -0.11
N VAL A 35 12.13 9.63 -0.94
CA VAL A 35 12.53 9.37 -2.33
C VAL A 35 12.53 10.67 -3.13
N ALA A 36 11.47 11.47 -3.04
CA ALA A 36 11.42 12.77 -3.72
C ALA A 36 12.53 13.73 -3.25
N ALA A 37 12.82 13.79 -1.96
CA ALA A 37 13.91 14.60 -1.43
C ALA A 37 15.27 14.15 -1.97
N GLY A 38 15.53 12.84 -2.03
CA GLY A 38 16.75 12.31 -2.65
C GLY A 38 16.85 12.62 -4.13
N MET A 39 15.76 12.48 -4.89
CA MET A 39 15.72 12.86 -6.31
C MET A 39 15.99 14.35 -6.53
N LEU A 40 15.47 15.21 -5.66
CA LEU A 40 15.75 16.66 -5.69
C LEU A 40 17.24 16.95 -5.48
N LEU A 41 17.90 16.25 -4.54
CA LEU A 41 19.34 16.40 -4.29
C LEU A 41 20.20 15.90 -5.44
N LEU A 42 19.75 14.86 -6.15
CA LEU A 42 20.46 14.29 -7.30
C LEU A 42 20.24 15.10 -8.59
N TRP A 43 19.14 15.84 -8.69
CA TRP A 43 18.75 16.56 -9.91
C TRP A 43 19.84 17.47 -10.52
N PRO A 44 20.62 18.25 -9.73
CA PRO A 44 21.69 19.08 -10.27
C PRO A 44 22.78 18.31 -11.04
N ASN A 45 22.89 16.98 -10.85
CA ASN A 45 23.83 16.16 -11.59
C ASN A 45 23.43 15.98 -13.04
N LEU A 46 22.15 16.16 -13.42
CA LEU A 46 21.70 16.12 -14.80
C LEU A 46 21.83 17.52 -15.41
N VAL A 47 22.87 17.74 -16.23
CA VAL A 47 23.21 19.09 -16.73
C VAL A 47 22.64 19.30 -18.12
N PHE A 48 21.85 20.35 -18.30
CA PHE A 48 21.12 20.65 -19.54
C PHE A 48 22.01 20.66 -20.80
N ASP A 49 23.12 21.40 -20.76
CA ASP A 49 24.04 21.52 -21.91
C ASP A 49 24.95 20.30 -22.11
N ARG A 50 25.00 19.39 -21.13
CA ARG A 50 25.83 18.17 -21.13
C ARG A 50 24.99 16.94 -20.84
N LEU A 51 23.78 16.92 -21.39
CA LEU A 51 22.75 15.94 -21.01
C LEU A 51 23.21 14.50 -21.26
N THR A 52 23.84 14.24 -22.41
CA THR A 52 24.37 12.91 -22.76
C THR A 52 25.44 12.46 -21.79
N GLU A 53 26.41 13.33 -21.47
CA GLU A 53 27.55 13.02 -20.59
C GLU A 53 27.12 12.80 -19.13
N THR A 54 26.07 13.50 -18.70
CA THR A 54 25.64 13.49 -17.29
C THR A 54 24.52 12.49 -16.99
N THR A 55 23.85 11.98 -18.02
CA THR A 55 22.72 11.03 -17.88
C THR A 55 23.09 9.80 -17.07
N GLU A 56 24.23 9.16 -17.37
CA GLU A 56 24.63 7.92 -16.70
C GLU A 56 24.87 8.13 -15.20
N SER A 57 25.60 9.19 -14.85
CA SER A 57 25.91 9.54 -13.45
C SER A 57 24.65 9.86 -12.64
N TRP A 58 23.73 10.64 -13.21
CA TRP A 58 22.45 10.94 -12.58
C TRP A 58 21.59 9.69 -12.43
N LEU A 59 21.49 8.86 -13.48
CA LEU A 59 20.70 7.66 -13.48
C LEU A 59 21.18 6.67 -12.42
N HIS A 60 22.50 6.49 -12.28
CA HIS A 60 23.07 5.62 -11.25
C HIS A 60 22.65 6.05 -9.83
N GLY A 61 22.78 7.34 -9.50
CA GLY A 61 22.35 7.86 -8.20
C GLY A 61 20.84 7.74 -7.99
N ALA A 62 20.04 8.04 -9.01
CA ALA A 62 18.59 7.95 -8.96
C ALA A 62 18.13 6.49 -8.75
N MET A 63 18.76 5.54 -9.41
CA MET A 63 18.50 4.11 -9.25
C MET A 63 18.73 3.64 -7.82
N LEU A 64 19.85 4.04 -7.19
CA LEU A 64 20.13 3.70 -5.79
C LEU A 64 19.09 4.31 -4.84
N GLN A 65 18.65 5.54 -5.08
CA GLN A 65 17.63 6.19 -4.27
C GLN A 65 16.27 5.48 -4.38
N VAL A 66 15.89 5.05 -5.59
CA VAL A 66 14.63 4.32 -5.80
C VAL A 66 14.70 2.90 -5.24
N GLN A 67 15.82 2.19 -5.40
CA GLN A 67 16.05 0.87 -4.79
C GLN A 67 15.90 0.92 -3.27
N ARG A 68 16.51 1.91 -2.62
CA ARG A 68 16.36 2.09 -1.17
C ARG A 68 14.89 2.27 -0.78
N GLY A 69 14.16 3.13 -1.49
CA GLY A 69 12.73 3.33 -1.25
C GLY A 69 11.89 2.08 -1.52
N TRP A 70 12.27 1.27 -2.51
CA TRP A 70 11.68 -0.03 -2.80
C TRP A 70 11.81 -0.99 -1.62
N ASP A 71 13.03 -1.13 -1.10
CA ASP A 71 13.31 -2.04 0.01
C ASP A 71 12.60 -1.57 1.30
N GLU A 72 12.62 -0.27 1.60
CA GLU A 72 11.86 0.31 2.72
C GLU A 72 10.35 0.07 2.57
N SER A 73 9.81 0.24 1.36
CA SER A 73 8.38 0.05 1.07
C SER A 73 7.96 -1.42 1.17
N ALA A 74 8.79 -2.34 0.67
CA ALA A 74 8.58 -3.78 0.74
C ALA A 74 8.63 -4.28 2.19
N ALA A 75 9.61 -3.83 2.99
CA ALA A 75 9.73 -4.22 4.40
C ALA A 75 8.51 -3.76 5.22
N ALA A 76 8.11 -2.49 5.07
CA ALA A 76 6.92 -1.93 5.73
C ALA A 76 5.64 -2.72 5.37
N ALA A 77 5.49 -3.10 4.10
CA ALA A 77 4.38 -3.93 3.66
C ALA A 77 4.40 -5.35 4.26
N GLY A 78 5.58 -5.95 4.40
CA GLY A 78 5.73 -7.28 5.01
C GLY A 78 5.27 -7.31 6.47
N GLU A 79 5.71 -6.31 7.26
CA GLU A 79 5.24 -6.12 8.64
C GLU A 79 3.73 -5.88 8.70
N PHE A 80 3.23 -5.03 7.82
CA PHE A 80 1.81 -4.70 7.73
C PHE A 80 0.94 -5.94 7.46
N VAL A 81 1.31 -6.79 6.50
CA VAL A 81 0.51 -7.98 6.19
C VAL A 81 0.49 -8.97 7.34
N GLN A 82 1.63 -9.15 8.01
CA GLN A 82 1.70 -9.98 9.21
C GLN A 82 0.80 -9.44 10.33
N ALA A 83 0.85 -8.13 10.57
CA ALA A 83 0.03 -7.45 11.56
C ALA A 83 -1.47 -7.59 11.27
N SER A 84 -1.88 -7.42 10.00
CA SER A 84 -3.27 -7.64 9.58
C SER A 84 -3.71 -9.09 9.76
N LEU A 85 -2.82 -10.07 9.54
CA LEU A 85 -3.15 -11.48 9.75
C LEU A 85 -3.41 -11.75 11.24
N TRP A 86 -2.52 -11.33 12.13
CA TRP A 86 -2.68 -11.55 13.57
C TRP A 86 -3.83 -10.76 14.19
N SER A 87 -4.23 -9.65 13.56
CA SER A 87 -5.43 -8.91 13.96
C SER A 87 -6.71 -9.75 13.80
N VAL A 88 -6.80 -10.58 12.76
CA VAL A 88 -7.99 -11.44 12.53
C VAL A 88 -7.81 -12.89 12.97
N GLU A 89 -6.57 -13.36 13.05
CA GLU A 89 -6.17 -14.72 13.40
C GLU A 89 -4.96 -14.65 14.35
N PRO A 90 -5.17 -14.40 15.65
CA PRO A 90 -4.09 -14.26 16.64
C PRO A 90 -3.13 -15.46 16.75
N ASP A 91 -3.59 -16.66 16.38
CA ASP A 91 -2.81 -17.90 16.32
C ASP A 91 -2.25 -18.20 14.92
N GLY A 92 -2.41 -17.27 13.98
CA GLY A 92 -1.88 -17.41 12.63
C GLY A 92 -0.36 -17.64 12.65
N PRO A 93 0.17 -18.51 11.79
CA PRO A 93 1.61 -18.71 11.71
C PRO A 93 2.30 -17.42 11.24
N PRO A 94 3.56 -17.17 11.65
CA PRO A 94 4.39 -16.18 11.00
C PRO A 94 4.48 -16.46 9.49
N ILE A 95 4.25 -15.43 8.70
CA ILE A 95 4.46 -15.42 7.26
C ILE A 95 5.97 -15.43 7.05
N PRO A 96 6.53 -16.39 6.31
CA PRO A 96 7.95 -16.39 5.99
C PRO A 96 8.37 -15.08 5.36
N ASP A 97 9.56 -14.61 5.72
CA ASP A 97 10.14 -13.44 5.09
C ASP A 97 10.27 -13.69 3.58
N LEU A 98 9.76 -12.74 2.79
CA LEU A 98 9.80 -12.79 1.34
C LEU A 98 10.63 -11.61 0.86
N LYS A 99 11.41 -11.85 -0.18
CA LYS A 99 12.10 -10.77 -0.90
C LYS A 99 11.42 -10.58 -2.24
N VAL A 100 10.94 -9.38 -2.50
CA VAL A 100 10.49 -8.97 -3.84
C VAL A 100 11.67 -8.40 -4.62
N GLU A 101 11.81 -8.78 -5.87
CA GLU A 101 12.93 -8.40 -6.72
C GLU A 101 12.76 -6.97 -7.21
N PHE A 102 13.80 -6.15 -7.09
CA PHE A 102 13.77 -4.80 -7.66
C PHE A 102 13.86 -4.86 -9.19
N PRO A 103 12.86 -4.33 -9.93
CA PRO A 103 12.82 -4.41 -11.38
C PRO A 103 13.73 -3.35 -12.00
N ALA A 104 15.04 -3.52 -11.85
CA ALA A 104 16.05 -2.51 -12.16
C ALA A 104 15.94 -1.96 -13.59
N ARG A 105 15.61 -2.81 -14.57
CA ARG A 105 15.44 -2.40 -15.97
C ARG A 105 14.24 -1.48 -16.18
N ASP A 106 13.11 -1.78 -15.54
CA ASP A 106 11.88 -0.99 -15.68
C ASP A 106 12.01 0.35 -14.97
N VAL A 107 12.67 0.35 -13.80
CA VAL A 107 12.97 1.59 -13.07
C VAL A 107 13.95 2.46 -13.87
N ALA A 108 15.03 1.89 -14.39
CA ALA A 108 15.99 2.63 -15.21
C ALA A 108 15.32 3.24 -16.45
N THR A 109 14.45 2.48 -17.10
CA THR A 109 13.66 2.94 -18.25
C THR A 109 12.74 4.11 -17.85
N ALA A 110 11.98 3.96 -16.77
CA ALA A 110 11.06 5.00 -16.29
C ALA A 110 11.80 6.30 -15.97
N LEU A 111 12.91 6.23 -15.24
CA LEU A 111 13.73 7.39 -14.88
C LEU A 111 14.37 8.05 -16.12
N THR A 112 14.88 7.25 -17.05
CA THR A 112 15.48 7.75 -18.29
C THR A 112 14.45 8.47 -19.16
N VAL A 113 13.26 7.89 -19.32
CA VAL A 113 12.17 8.44 -20.14
C VAL A 113 11.63 9.74 -19.54
N THR A 114 11.45 9.80 -18.22
CA THR A 114 10.84 10.95 -17.53
C THR A 114 11.84 12.06 -17.19
N GLY A 115 13.13 11.73 -17.10
CA GLY A 115 14.23 12.67 -16.89
C GLY A 115 14.90 13.10 -18.20
N PRO A 116 16.09 12.59 -18.56
CA PRO A 116 16.89 13.08 -19.67
C PRO A 116 16.18 13.03 -21.04
N VAL A 117 15.44 11.96 -21.35
CA VAL A 117 14.71 11.90 -22.63
C VAL A 117 13.63 12.98 -22.69
N ASN A 118 12.96 13.25 -21.57
CA ASN A 118 11.94 14.29 -21.47
C ASN A 118 12.55 15.70 -21.63
N VAL A 119 13.75 15.94 -21.08
CA VAL A 119 14.51 17.18 -21.31
C VAL A 119 14.78 17.34 -22.80
N LYS A 120 15.37 16.31 -23.44
CA LYS A 120 15.76 16.34 -24.85
C LYS A 120 14.57 16.58 -25.78
N LYS A 121 13.41 15.99 -25.49
CA LYS A 121 12.17 16.15 -26.29
C LYS A 121 11.61 17.57 -26.27
N GLN A 122 11.89 18.35 -25.23
CA GLN A 122 11.35 19.70 -25.07
C GLN A 122 12.31 20.79 -25.56
N MET A 123 13.55 20.45 -25.93
CA MET A 123 14.48 21.41 -26.53
C MET A 123 13.96 21.90 -27.89
N PRO A 124 14.15 23.18 -28.25
CA PRO A 124 14.98 24.20 -27.58
C PRO A 124 14.20 25.11 -26.61
N ALA A 125 13.13 24.64 -25.96
CA ALA A 125 12.42 25.46 -24.97
C ALA A 125 13.34 25.92 -23.81
N PRO A 126 12.99 27.01 -23.09
CA PRO A 126 13.84 27.57 -22.05
C PRO A 126 14.29 26.55 -21.00
N GLN A 127 15.59 26.53 -20.69
CA GLN A 127 16.20 25.55 -19.77
C GLN A 127 15.45 25.45 -18.43
N ALA A 128 15.10 26.58 -17.83
CA ALA A 128 14.41 26.60 -16.53
C ALA A 128 13.08 25.82 -16.58
N ASP A 129 12.28 26.02 -17.63
CA ASP A 129 10.98 25.36 -17.80
C ASP A 129 11.15 23.86 -18.08
N VAL A 130 12.08 23.52 -18.97
CA VAL A 130 12.33 22.12 -19.37
C VAL A 130 12.86 21.31 -18.18
N MET A 131 13.84 21.85 -17.46
CA MET A 131 14.44 21.17 -16.32
C MET A 131 13.44 21.03 -15.17
N ALA A 132 12.63 22.05 -14.87
CA ALA A 132 11.60 21.95 -13.83
C ALA A 132 10.54 20.88 -14.16
N LYS A 133 10.10 20.79 -15.43
CA LYS A 133 9.14 19.77 -15.87
C LYS A 133 9.71 18.35 -15.78
N ALA A 134 10.93 18.14 -16.25
CA ALA A 134 11.58 16.83 -16.21
C ALA A 134 11.95 16.40 -14.79
N GLN A 135 12.32 17.34 -13.92
CA GLN A 135 12.52 17.08 -12.50
C GLN A 135 11.25 16.56 -11.84
N LYS A 136 10.12 17.25 -12.08
CA LYS A 136 8.83 16.85 -11.53
C LYS A 136 8.43 15.46 -12.04
N ALA A 137 8.55 15.22 -13.34
CA ALA A 137 8.21 13.93 -13.95
C ALA A 137 9.07 12.78 -13.40
N SER A 138 10.40 12.92 -13.41
CA SER A 138 11.31 11.89 -12.89
C SER A 138 11.16 11.66 -11.40
N SER A 139 10.88 12.70 -10.61
CA SER A 139 10.54 12.54 -9.18
C SER A 139 9.24 11.75 -8.99
N GLY A 140 8.23 12.00 -9.82
CA GLY A 140 6.97 11.24 -9.78
C GLY A 140 7.13 9.76 -10.11
N ALA A 141 7.88 9.46 -11.17
CA ALA A 141 8.23 8.09 -11.53
C ALA A 141 9.05 7.41 -10.43
N ALA A 142 10.06 8.08 -9.88
CA ALA A 142 10.89 7.57 -8.78
C ALA A 142 10.05 7.21 -7.55
N GLN A 143 9.16 8.11 -7.12
CA GLN A 143 8.24 7.84 -6.01
C GLN A 143 7.36 6.63 -6.29
N THR A 144 6.72 6.58 -7.45
CA THR A 144 5.83 5.47 -7.82
C THR A 144 6.59 4.14 -7.84
N ARG A 145 7.76 4.08 -8.47
CA ARG A 145 8.59 2.88 -8.52
C ARG A 145 9.07 2.44 -7.14
N ALA A 146 9.45 3.37 -6.26
CA ALA A 146 9.79 3.01 -4.89
C ALA A 146 8.61 2.40 -4.13
N LEU A 147 7.40 2.95 -4.26
CA LEU A 147 6.22 2.41 -3.57
C LEU A 147 5.69 1.10 -4.19
N ASP A 148 6.10 0.74 -5.40
CA ASP A 148 5.73 -0.54 -6.02
C ASP A 148 6.29 -1.73 -5.24
N GLY A 149 7.41 -1.58 -4.51
CA GLY A 149 7.96 -2.61 -3.63
C GLY A 149 6.97 -3.09 -2.57
N GLY A 150 6.25 -2.17 -1.91
CA GLY A 150 5.20 -2.52 -0.95
C GLY A 150 3.98 -3.17 -1.61
N ARG A 151 3.61 -2.75 -2.82
CA ARG A 151 2.50 -3.38 -3.57
C ARG A 151 2.83 -4.82 -3.93
N GLU A 152 4.05 -5.05 -4.40
CA GLU A 152 4.54 -6.38 -4.74
C GLU A 152 4.62 -7.28 -3.52
N MET A 153 5.10 -6.76 -2.39
CA MET A 153 5.16 -7.54 -1.15
C MET A 153 3.79 -8.02 -0.71
N VAL A 154 2.79 -7.11 -0.66
CA VAL A 154 1.41 -7.49 -0.29
C VAL A 154 0.87 -8.56 -1.23
N GLN A 155 1.05 -8.39 -2.54
CA GLN A 155 0.57 -9.37 -3.51
C GLN A 155 1.28 -10.72 -3.34
N ALA A 156 2.60 -10.73 -3.19
CA ALA A 156 3.40 -11.93 -3.04
C ALA A 156 3.00 -12.72 -1.78
N GLN A 157 2.83 -12.04 -0.64
CA GLN A 157 2.41 -12.69 0.61
C GLN A 157 0.96 -13.20 0.55
N VAL A 158 0.04 -12.42 -0.03
CA VAL A 158 -1.36 -12.86 -0.23
C VAL A 158 -1.41 -14.11 -1.12
N LEU A 159 -0.67 -14.12 -2.23
CA LEU A 159 -0.57 -15.28 -3.12
C LEU A 159 0.05 -16.49 -2.42
N ARG A 160 1.10 -16.28 -1.62
CA ARG A 160 1.75 -17.33 -0.82
C ARG A 160 0.80 -17.99 0.17
N LEU A 161 -0.04 -17.20 0.84
CA LEU A 161 -1.04 -17.68 1.80
C LEU A 161 -2.24 -18.36 1.12
N GLY A 162 -2.44 -18.12 -0.17
CA GLY A 162 -3.59 -18.57 -0.95
C GLY A 162 -3.95 -20.06 -0.79
N PRO A 163 -3.03 -20.99 -1.09
CA PRO A 163 -3.31 -22.43 -1.05
C PRO A 163 -3.77 -22.93 0.32
N GLU A 164 -3.07 -22.54 1.40
CA GLU A 164 -3.39 -22.97 2.77
C GLU A 164 -4.72 -22.38 3.24
N ARG A 165 -4.95 -21.09 3.01
CA ARG A 165 -6.19 -20.43 3.41
C ARG A 165 -7.39 -21.01 2.64
N LYS A 166 -7.22 -21.30 1.35
CA LYS A 166 -8.25 -21.95 0.53
C LYS A 166 -8.59 -23.35 1.05
N SER A 167 -7.60 -24.17 1.42
CA SER A 167 -7.87 -25.53 1.97
C SER A 167 -8.64 -25.47 3.29
N ARG A 168 -8.44 -24.41 4.08
CA ARG A 168 -9.16 -24.13 5.33
C ARG A 168 -10.45 -23.33 5.15
N ARG A 169 -10.89 -23.05 3.91
CA ARG A 169 -12.06 -22.20 3.58
C ARG A 169 -12.00 -20.79 4.19
N LYS A 170 -10.80 -20.27 4.40
CA LYS A 170 -10.54 -18.92 4.91
C LYS A 170 -10.37 -17.92 3.77
N ALA A 171 -10.86 -16.70 3.95
CA ALA A 171 -10.76 -15.65 2.95
C ALA A 171 -9.31 -15.15 2.83
N VAL A 172 -8.90 -14.83 1.60
CA VAL A 172 -7.57 -14.28 1.30
C VAL A 172 -7.65 -13.50 -0.01
N GLY A 173 -7.19 -12.27 0.05
CA GLY A 173 -7.22 -11.34 -1.07
C GLY A 173 -6.47 -10.06 -0.74
N TYR A 174 -6.58 -9.09 -1.63
CA TYR A 174 -6.09 -7.74 -1.39
C TYR A 174 -7.07 -6.71 -1.92
N ALA A 175 -7.09 -5.53 -1.31
CA ALA A 175 -7.85 -4.37 -1.75
C ALA A 175 -6.90 -3.19 -1.98
N ARG A 176 -7.34 -2.23 -2.80
CA ARG A 176 -6.60 -0.97 -2.93
C ARG A 176 -6.87 -0.10 -1.70
N PHE A 177 -5.80 0.41 -1.11
CA PHE A 177 -5.86 1.40 -0.06
C PHE A 177 -5.33 2.73 -0.59
N THR A 178 -5.97 3.85 -0.23
CA THR A 178 -5.66 5.15 -0.83
C THR A 178 -5.04 6.09 0.20
N ASP A 179 -4.23 7.03 -0.26
CA ASP A 179 -3.75 8.16 0.55
C ASP A 179 -4.89 9.17 0.80
N SER A 180 -4.60 10.24 1.55
CA SER A 180 -5.59 11.28 1.87
C SER A 180 -5.99 12.18 0.69
N ASN A 181 -5.31 12.08 -0.46
CA ASN A 181 -5.65 12.84 -1.66
C ASN A 181 -5.47 11.98 -2.94
N PRO A 182 -6.26 10.90 -3.09
CA PRO A 182 -6.13 10.04 -4.24
C PRO A 182 -6.66 10.74 -5.49
N CYS A 183 -6.24 10.29 -6.66
CA CYS A 183 -6.94 10.67 -7.88
C CYS A 183 -8.27 9.90 -7.99
N TYR A 184 -9.22 10.44 -8.76
CA TYR A 184 -10.51 9.78 -9.01
C TYR A 184 -10.34 8.34 -9.52
N PHE A 185 -9.28 8.06 -10.29
CA PHE A 185 -9.05 6.72 -10.83
C PHE A 185 -8.69 5.73 -9.71
N CYS A 186 -7.83 6.13 -8.76
CA CYS A 186 -7.49 5.29 -7.62
C CYS A 186 -8.67 5.11 -6.67
N ALA A 187 -9.45 6.16 -6.44
CA ALA A 187 -10.69 6.11 -5.67
C ALA A 187 -11.70 5.12 -6.30
N MET A 188 -11.88 5.19 -7.62
CA MET A 188 -12.71 4.25 -8.37
C MET A 188 -12.20 2.80 -8.27
N LEU A 189 -10.88 2.58 -8.27
CA LEU A 189 -10.35 1.23 -8.10
C LEU A 189 -10.50 0.72 -6.67
N ALA A 190 -10.41 1.60 -5.67
CA ALA A 190 -10.64 1.27 -4.26
C ALA A 190 -12.11 0.92 -3.98
N SER A 191 -13.06 1.59 -4.65
CA SER A 191 -14.50 1.31 -4.49
C SER A 191 -14.92 -0.10 -4.91
N ARG A 192 -14.07 -0.82 -5.65
CA ARG A 192 -14.32 -2.21 -6.05
C ARG A 192 -14.15 -3.20 -4.88
N GLY A 193 -13.51 -2.77 -3.80
CA GLY A 193 -13.20 -3.63 -2.66
C GLY A 193 -12.16 -4.71 -2.96
N ALA A 194 -12.21 -5.76 -2.15
CA ALA A 194 -11.22 -6.83 -2.16
C ALA A 194 -11.33 -7.75 -3.39
N PHE A 195 -10.16 -8.04 -3.95
CA PHE A 195 -9.95 -9.09 -4.95
C PHE A 195 -9.52 -10.36 -4.22
N TYR A 196 -10.37 -11.39 -4.23
CA TYR A 196 -10.13 -12.66 -3.54
C TYR A 196 -9.55 -13.72 -4.49
N LEU A 197 -8.59 -14.52 -4.00
CA LEU A 197 -7.96 -15.59 -4.79
C LEU A 197 -8.92 -16.72 -5.19
N SER A 198 -10.11 -16.80 -4.56
CA SER A 198 -11.14 -17.82 -4.82
C SER A 198 -12.22 -17.37 -5.81
N LYS A 199 -12.26 -16.10 -6.21
CA LYS A 199 -13.18 -15.57 -7.25
C LYS A 199 -12.37 -15.39 -8.53
N ASP A 200 -12.98 -15.54 -9.72
CA ASP A 200 -12.37 -15.45 -11.08
C ASP A 200 -11.65 -14.10 -11.42
N SER A 201 -11.26 -13.34 -10.41
CA SER A 201 -10.84 -11.94 -10.44
C SER A 201 -9.42 -11.68 -10.98
N PHE A 202 -8.74 -12.70 -11.50
CA PHE A 202 -7.49 -12.56 -12.29
C PHE A 202 -7.72 -12.57 -13.81
N LYS A 203 -8.96 -12.80 -14.28
CA LYS A 203 -9.25 -12.81 -15.71
C LYS A 203 -9.58 -11.40 -16.19
N ALA A 204 -8.63 -10.84 -16.94
CA ALA A 204 -8.70 -9.59 -17.70
C ALA A 204 -8.46 -8.30 -16.91
N SER A 205 -7.19 -7.94 -16.81
CA SER A 205 -6.80 -6.58 -17.15
C SER A 205 -7.36 -6.22 -18.53
N ASN A 206 -8.42 -5.40 -18.59
CA ASN A 206 -8.88 -4.81 -19.84
C ASN A 206 -7.72 -3.99 -20.44
N LYS A 207 -7.43 -4.17 -21.75
CA LYS A 207 -6.41 -3.43 -22.51
C LYS A 207 -6.55 -1.91 -22.40
N ARG A 208 -7.74 -1.40 -22.05
CA ARG A 208 -7.98 0.03 -21.75
C ARG A 208 -7.30 0.54 -20.47
N PHE A 209 -6.71 -0.35 -19.65
CA PHE A 209 -5.96 -0.02 -18.44
C PHE A 209 -4.55 -0.62 -18.50
N GLU A 210 -3.89 -0.51 -19.65
CA GLU A 210 -2.45 -0.76 -19.78
C GLU A 210 -1.67 0.32 -19.03
N GLY A 211 -0.76 -0.12 -18.17
CA GLY A 211 0.16 0.69 -17.36
C GLY A 211 1.14 -0.28 -16.70
N ASP A 212 2.43 0.06 -16.70
CA ASP A 212 3.49 -0.82 -16.20
C ASP A 212 3.42 -0.93 -14.67
N GLY A 213 3.54 -2.15 -14.14
CA GLY A 213 3.66 -2.42 -12.70
C GLY A 213 2.43 -3.05 -12.03
N THR A 214 2.64 -3.58 -10.83
CA THR A 214 1.76 -4.52 -10.11
C THR A 214 0.37 -4.00 -9.76
N ALA A 215 0.20 -2.69 -9.56
CA ALA A 215 -1.12 -2.09 -9.28
C ALA A 215 -1.61 -1.07 -10.31
N LYS A 216 -1.00 -0.96 -11.50
CA LYS A 216 -1.47 -0.08 -12.59
C LYS A 216 -1.75 1.34 -12.12
N VAL A 217 -0.70 2.02 -11.69
CA VAL A 217 -0.74 3.37 -11.14
C VAL A 217 -0.01 4.35 -12.06
N HIS A 218 -0.37 5.62 -12.01
CA HIS A 218 0.35 6.68 -12.70
C HIS A 218 1.49 7.22 -11.82
N ASP A 219 2.44 7.93 -12.42
CA ASP A 219 3.48 8.67 -11.70
C ASP A 219 2.89 9.59 -10.63
N HIS A 220 3.55 9.72 -9.48
CA HIS A 220 3.07 10.40 -8.27
C HIS A 220 1.94 9.68 -7.50
N CYS A 221 1.50 8.50 -7.90
CA CYS A 221 0.49 7.76 -7.14
C CYS A 221 1.09 7.19 -5.84
N LYS A 222 0.43 7.49 -4.70
CA LYS A 222 0.83 7.01 -3.37
C LYS A 222 -0.14 6.01 -2.74
N CYS A 223 -1.15 5.56 -3.48
CA CYS A 223 -2.02 4.49 -2.99
C CYS A 223 -1.20 3.25 -2.65
N SER A 224 -1.68 2.35 -1.82
CA SER A 224 -1.03 1.08 -1.50
C SER A 224 -1.99 -0.10 -1.75
N LEU A 225 -1.55 -1.31 -1.45
CA LEU A 225 -2.44 -2.47 -1.34
C LEU A 225 -2.56 -2.84 0.14
N ARG A 226 -3.73 -3.33 0.53
CA ARG A 226 -3.93 -3.97 1.84
C ARG A 226 -4.36 -5.42 1.68
N PRO A 227 -3.86 -6.34 2.52
CA PRO A 227 -4.38 -7.70 2.55
C PRO A 227 -5.80 -7.70 3.10
N VAL A 228 -6.57 -8.71 2.70
CA VAL A 228 -7.94 -8.93 3.18
C VAL A 228 -8.08 -10.39 3.56
N PHE A 229 -8.23 -10.63 4.86
CA PHE A 229 -8.26 -11.97 5.45
C PHE A 229 -9.66 -12.41 5.88
N SER A 230 -10.66 -11.52 5.84
CA SER A 230 -12.06 -11.82 6.12
C SER A 230 -12.97 -11.22 5.04
N LEU A 231 -14.13 -11.84 4.78
CA LEU A 231 -15.10 -11.29 3.82
C LEU A 231 -15.70 -9.95 4.28
N ALA A 232 -15.85 -9.77 5.60
CA ALA A 232 -16.38 -8.56 6.22
C ALA A 232 -15.46 -7.36 6.00
N ASP A 233 -14.14 -7.60 5.92
CA ASP A 233 -13.12 -6.59 5.62
C ASP A 233 -12.95 -6.33 4.10
N GLY A 234 -13.85 -6.87 3.27
CA GLY A 234 -13.80 -6.72 1.82
C GLY A 234 -13.94 -5.27 1.32
N LEU A 235 -14.55 -4.40 2.10
CA LEU A 235 -14.71 -2.97 1.84
C LEU A 235 -14.46 -2.22 3.15
N ASP A 236 -13.33 -1.51 3.23
CA ASP A 236 -13.08 -0.60 4.37
C ASP A 236 -13.93 0.67 4.22
N ASP A 237 -13.94 1.52 5.25
CA ASP A 237 -14.80 2.69 5.27
C ASP A 237 -14.47 3.70 4.17
N ARG A 238 -13.21 3.81 3.77
CA ARG A 238 -12.83 4.68 2.65
C ARG A 238 -13.25 4.09 1.31
N ALA A 239 -13.13 2.77 1.14
CA ALA A 239 -13.66 2.08 -0.02
C ALA A 239 -15.19 2.21 -0.10
N LYS A 240 -15.91 2.13 1.02
CA LYS A 240 -17.36 2.40 1.10
C LYS A 240 -17.69 3.84 0.71
N TYR A 241 -16.92 4.82 1.19
CA TYR A 241 -17.07 6.22 0.78
C TYR A 241 -16.99 6.38 -0.75
N PHE A 242 -15.97 5.77 -1.38
CA PHE A 242 -15.83 5.79 -2.83
C PHE A 242 -16.90 4.98 -3.56
N TYR A 243 -17.38 3.88 -2.97
CA TYR A 243 -18.45 3.06 -3.52
C TYR A 243 -19.77 3.81 -3.56
N ASN A 244 -20.12 4.52 -2.49
CA ASN A 244 -21.34 5.34 -2.46
C ASN A 244 -21.29 6.42 -3.55
N MET A 245 -20.18 7.14 -3.68
CA MET A 245 -19.99 8.09 -4.79
C MET A 245 -20.07 7.42 -6.17
N TRP A 246 -19.60 6.18 -6.30
CA TRP A 246 -19.73 5.44 -7.55
C TRP A 246 -21.18 5.16 -7.88
N VAL A 247 -21.96 4.66 -6.92
CA VAL A 247 -23.40 4.41 -7.07
C VAL A 247 -24.14 5.69 -7.46
N ASP A 248 -23.89 6.80 -6.75
CA ASP A 248 -24.53 8.09 -7.02
C ASP A 248 -24.18 8.62 -8.43
N ALA A 249 -22.91 8.49 -8.83
CA ALA A 249 -22.46 8.87 -10.16
C ALA A 249 -23.12 8.04 -11.26
N GLN A 250 -23.36 6.75 -11.04
CA GLN A 250 -24.05 5.92 -12.03
C GLN A 250 -25.55 6.21 -12.11
N ASN A 251 -26.18 6.50 -10.98
CA ASN A 251 -27.61 6.85 -10.94
C ASN A 251 -27.92 8.18 -11.65
N THR A 252 -26.92 9.07 -11.76
CA THR A 252 -27.03 10.41 -12.35
C THR A 252 -26.21 10.56 -13.64
N ARG A 253 -25.81 9.42 -14.24
CA ARG A 253 -25.02 9.38 -15.45
C ARG A 253 -25.80 9.93 -16.64
N LYS A 254 -25.18 10.84 -17.39
CA LYS A 254 -25.81 11.43 -18.58
C LYS A 254 -25.79 10.46 -19.76
N SER A 255 -26.74 10.60 -20.69
CA SER A 255 -26.70 9.85 -21.95
C SER A 255 -25.40 10.14 -22.71
N GLY A 256 -24.75 9.11 -23.23
CA GLY A 256 -23.45 9.21 -23.92
C GLY A 256 -22.22 9.33 -23.02
N GLU A 257 -22.39 9.50 -21.70
CA GLU A 257 -21.28 9.55 -20.72
C GLU A 257 -20.83 8.13 -20.36
N THR A 258 -19.51 7.88 -20.35
CA THR A 258 -18.97 6.62 -19.83
C THR A 258 -19.09 6.58 -18.30
N ALA A 259 -19.12 5.37 -17.73
CA ALA A 259 -19.16 5.19 -16.27
C ALA A 259 -18.01 5.90 -15.52
N ILE A 260 -16.83 5.98 -16.15
CA ILE A 260 -15.64 6.63 -15.59
C ILE A 260 -15.77 8.16 -15.65
N GLN A 261 -16.29 8.71 -16.74
CA GLN A 261 -16.54 10.16 -16.87
C GLN A 261 -17.56 10.63 -15.82
N ALA A 262 -18.64 9.86 -15.64
CA ALA A 262 -19.63 10.12 -14.61
C ALA A 262 -18.98 10.15 -13.22
N TYR A 263 -18.20 9.13 -12.88
CA TYR A 263 -17.50 9.08 -11.60
C TYR A 263 -16.54 10.26 -11.39
N ARG A 264 -15.74 10.59 -12.41
CA ARG A 264 -14.79 11.72 -12.36
C ARG A 264 -15.50 13.04 -12.06
N ARG A 265 -16.71 13.26 -12.59
CA ARG A 265 -17.51 14.47 -12.38
C ARG A 265 -18.03 14.59 -10.94
N PHE A 266 -18.32 13.46 -10.29
CA PHE A 266 -18.81 13.40 -8.91
C PHE A 266 -17.69 13.26 -7.88
N TYR A 267 -16.46 13.06 -8.31
CA TYR A 267 -15.37 12.74 -7.41
C TYR A 267 -15.09 13.87 -6.41
N VAL A 268 -15.22 13.55 -5.14
CA VAL A 268 -14.79 14.38 -4.02
C VAL A 268 -13.68 13.63 -3.28
N PRO A 269 -12.52 14.27 -3.03
CA PRO A 269 -11.47 13.67 -2.21
C PRO A 269 -12.00 13.29 -0.83
N PRO A 270 -11.57 12.16 -0.25
CA PRO A 270 -12.00 11.76 1.07
C PRO A 270 -11.43 12.73 2.13
N PRO A 271 -12.04 12.80 3.33
CA PRO A 271 -11.39 13.46 4.46
C PRO A 271 -10.03 12.80 4.77
N PRO A 272 -9.02 13.58 5.22
CA PRO A 272 -7.72 13.02 5.61
C PRO A 272 -7.84 11.94 6.68
N TYR A 273 -6.94 10.96 6.66
CA TYR A 273 -6.87 10.02 7.79
C TYR A 273 -6.39 10.74 9.04
N LYS A 274 -7.06 10.48 10.16
CA LYS A 274 -6.56 10.80 11.49
C LYS A 274 -6.55 9.52 12.29
N LEU A 275 -5.38 9.08 12.73
CA LEU A 275 -5.23 7.80 13.44
C LEU A 275 -6.13 7.68 14.67
N GLY A 276 -6.31 8.78 15.43
CA GLY A 276 -7.22 8.85 16.58
C GLY A 276 -8.70 8.78 16.21
N GLU A 277 -9.04 8.81 14.92
CA GLU A 277 -10.40 8.63 14.39
C GLU A 277 -10.57 7.27 13.68
N VAL A 278 -9.50 6.44 13.57
CA VAL A 278 -9.59 5.11 12.95
C VAL A 278 -10.16 4.08 13.93
N LEU A 279 -9.78 4.20 15.20
CA LEU A 279 -10.40 3.48 16.31
C LEU A 279 -11.03 4.52 17.23
N SER A 280 -12.29 4.33 17.59
CA SER A 280 -12.91 5.08 18.68
C SER A 280 -12.15 4.84 20.00
N LEU A 281 -12.37 5.72 20.98
CA LEU A 281 -11.73 5.58 22.30
C LEU A 281 -12.04 4.23 22.95
N ASP A 282 -13.27 3.72 22.79
CA ASP A 282 -13.68 2.44 23.34
C ASP A 282 -13.10 1.27 22.56
N GLU A 283 -13.06 1.34 21.22
CA GLU A 283 -12.37 0.33 20.40
C GLU A 283 -10.87 0.26 20.71
N ARG A 284 -10.22 1.41 20.92
CA ARG A 284 -8.80 1.46 21.31
C ARG A 284 -8.57 0.85 22.69
N ARG A 285 -9.38 1.21 23.70
CA ARG A 285 -9.29 0.64 25.05
C ARG A 285 -9.49 -0.87 25.02
N ASN A 286 -10.51 -1.33 24.30
CA ASN A 286 -10.78 -2.75 24.11
C ASN A 286 -9.60 -3.44 23.38
N ALA A 287 -9.03 -2.81 22.35
CA ALA A 287 -7.90 -3.36 21.63
C ALA A 287 -6.65 -3.52 22.51
N ILE A 288 -6.37 -2.57 23.42
CA ILE A 288 -5.28 -2.68 24.41
C ILE A 288 -5.54 -3.84 25.37
N GLU A 289 -6.75 -3.93 25.93
CA GLU A 289 -7.11 -5.02 26.87
C GLU A 289 -7.02 -6.40 26.22
N VAL A 290 -7.57 -6.54 25.01
CA VAL A 290 -7.54 -7.80 24.26
C VAL A 290 -6.13 -8.15 23.82
N SER A 291 -5.32 -7.17 23.43
CA SER A 291 -3.89 -7.39 23.09
C SER A 291 -3.12 -7.91 24.31
N ARG A 292 -3.34 -7.33 25.49
CA ARG A 292 -2.74 -7.79 26.75
C ARG A 292 -3.14 -9.23 27.06
N ARG A 293 -4.44 -9.54 26.97
CA ARG A 293 -4.95 -10.89 27.19
C ARG A 293 -4.37 -11.90 26.18
N ASN A 294 -4.33 -11.55 24.90
CA ASN A 294 -3.78 -12.42 23.86
C ASN A 294 -2.30 -12.71 24.12
N ARG A 295 -1.51 -11.68 24.45
CA ARG A 295 -0.10 -11.85 24.87
C ARG A 295 0.03 -12.82 26.04
N ASP A 296 -0.77 -12.64 27.09
CA ASP A 296 -0.70 -13.46 28.30
C ASP A 296 -1.07 -14.93 28.02
N ILE A 297 -2.12 -15.17 27.21
CA ILE A 297 -2.48 -16.53 26.78
C ILE A 297 -1.35 -17.17 25.98
N LEU A 298 -0.73 -16.43 25.06
CA LEU A 298 0.37 -16.92 24.23
C LEU A 298 1.61 -17.27 25.08
N LEU A 299 1.98 -16.40 26.02
CA LEU A 299 3.11 -16.63 26.93
C LEU A 299 2.83 -17.77 27.90
N LEU A 300 1.78 -17.64 28.71
CA LEU A 300 1.55 -18.47 29.89
C LEU A 300 0.90 -19.81 29.54
N ASN A 301 -0.05 -19.81 28.61
CA ASN A 301 -0.87 -20.99 28.34
C ASN A 301 -0.39 -21.75 27.09
N ARG A 302 0.18 -21.05 26.10
CA ARG A 302 0.74 -21.65 24.87
C ARG A 302 2.25 -21.86 24.93
N GLY A 303 2.92 -21.32 25.95
CA GLY A 303 4.35 -21.53 26.18
C GLY A 303 5.26 -20.88 25.13
N LEU A 304 4.79 -19.82 24.46
CA LEU A 304 5.64 -19.03 23.58
C LEU A 304 6.68 -18.26 24.42
N ARG A 305 7.86 -18.08 23.85
CA ARG A 305 8.92 -17.27 24.46
C ARG A 305 8.59 -15.79 24.32
N GLU A 306 9.14 -14.97 25.23
CA GLU A 306 9.03 -13.51 25.20
C GLU A 306 9.53 -12.91 23.88
N ASP A 307 10.58 -13.50 23.29
CA ASP A 307 11.17 -13.07 22.03
C ASP A 307 10.43 -13.60 20.78
N SER A 308 9.33 -14.33 20.94
CA SER A 308 8.59 -14.86 19.81
C SER A 308 7.89 -13.73 19.02
N PRO A 309 7.82 -13.83 17.68
CA PRO A 309 7.25 -12.76 16.85
C PRO A 309 5.83 -12.33 17.24
N GLN A 310 5.01 -13.26 17.70
CA GLN A 310 3.62 -12.99 18.11
C GLN A 310 3.56 -12.19 19.41
N ILE A 311 4.45 -12.46 20.38
CA ILE A 311 4.50 -11.71 21.63
C ILE A 311 4.97 -10.29 21.38
N VAL A 312 6.09 -10.15 20.65
CA VAL A 312 6.63 -8.83 20.26
C VAL A 312 5.59 -8.01 19.50
N PHE A 313 4.78 -8.65 18.65
CA PHE A 313 3.67 -7.99 17.97
C PHE A 313 2.66 -7.41 18.96
N TRP A 314 2.10 -8.21 19.86
CA TRP A 314 1.07 -7.72 20.79
C TRP A 314 1.60 -6.63 21.73
N GLU A 315 2.86 -6.73 22.15
CA GLU A 315 3.51 -5.67 22.94
C GLU A 315 3.67 -4.37 22.16
N ARG A 316 4.16 -4.46 20.92
CA ARG A 316 4.27 -3.29 20.03
C ARG A 316 2.90 -2.68 19.75
N THR A 317 1.87 -3.49 19.52
CA THR A 317 0.49 -3.03 19.33
C THR A 317 0.01 -2.21 20.53
N MET A 318 0.18 -2.71 21.75
CA MET A 318 -0.21 -1.98 22.97
C MET A 318 0.55 -0.65 23.08
N ALA A 319 1.87 -0.67 22.92
CA ALA A 319 2.70 0.53 23.02
C ALA A 319 2.28 1.60 22.00
N LEU A 320 1.97 1.21 20.76
CA LEU A 320 1.51 2.14 19.73
C LEU A 320 0.10 2.69 19.99
N LEU A 321 -0.79 1.87 20.56
CA LEU A 321 -2.16 2.30 20.90
C LEU A 321 -2.19 3.24 22.12
N GLU A 322 -1.26 3.08 23.06
CA GLU A 322 -1.13 3.93 24.25
C GLU A 322 -0.52 5.32 23.95
N GLN A 323 0.28 5.44 22.90
CA GLN A 323 0.94 6.69 22.49
C GLN A 323 0.07 7.59 21.59
N GLY A 324 -0.88 7.02 20.86
CA GLY A 324 -1.71 7.72 19.88
C GLY A 324 -2.99 8.26 20.48
#